data_AF-A0A6N7GK18-F1
#
_entry.id   AF-A0A6N7GK18-F1
#
_cell.length_a   1.000
_cell.length_b   1.000
_cell.length_c   1.000
_cell.angle_alpha   90.00
_cell.angle_beta   90.00
_cell.angle_gamma   90.00
#
_symmetry.space_group_name_H-M   'P 1'
#
loop_
_entity.id
_entity.type
_entity.pdbx_description
1 polymer ?
#
loop_
_entity_poly.entity_id
_entity_poly.type
_entity_poly.pdbx_seq_one_letter_code
_entity_poly.pdbx_strand_id
1 'polypeptide(L)'
;MGRAPGGCRRAERRAARPGPATGGARGGGRPSGGARRRRGRADPRRRRPGGRSHRGAVGAGAGGRPRRPAGDGPHLLPGPGRDPVRAGRAQGGPAGRLDRRDRLHADRGPAGGRRKGRHRGVGHGPLPADGDAGGLRGGHRRRQGRLRQGDGDAVSGGRGPGPAATATEALGAFAAGTRAEDLPPAVVELARIRLLDTLGCGLAGRGFETTDRALALAAARAGGGPATYWLSGGRGTVADCGFVNSVLAHTLVHDDVGQGGHPGVNVVPAALAAAEAAGAAGREVLAAVAVGYEVQARIGSGDLLHTVGDRGLRGTTATGAFGAGAAAGRVMGLGAAAMADCLAYCASLCAPGIEEPLLRGSSERCPQTGHNTLSGVLAAELARAGYRGAPTALEGECGFYRGYGFADGMPAAVVERLGEHWVSAGDALVFKPYPTAGWNVGPIWAAEQLVAGERVDPADVAAVRVLHTWWHRNTGYVHPGPFTTVEQALVSCPFAVAAVLLYGRYDRQSVTRGLGDPALDALAARIHVDGVATWGLTDGSVTIVLRDGRALSATADDLPRHLVHPDWSAATDKFRRLTAGVLEPDHAAAVVDAVDGLAEAPETTGLVRLLRV
;
A
#
# COMPACT_ATOMS: atom_id res chain seq x y z
N MET A 1 -70.72 22.72 5.47
CA MET A 1 -70.96 22.94 6.91
C MET A 1 -69.65 22.62 7.64
N GLY A 2 -69.07 23.44 8.52
CA GLY A 2 -69.39 24.82 8.89
C GLY A 2 -68.23 25.51 9.63
N ARG A 3 -67.95 26.77 9.25
CA ARG A 3 -67.28 27.89 9.95
C ARG A 3 -66.43 27.65 11.23
N ALA A 4 -65.16 28.12 11.19
CA ALA A 4 -64.45 28.76 12.31
C ALA A 4 -64.90 30.25 12.45
N PRO A 5 -64.33 31.16 13.30
CA PRO A 5 -63.21 31.05 14.27
C PRO A 5 -63.46 31.79 15.64
N GLY A 6 -62.43 31.99 16.47
CA GLY A 6 -62.39 32.98 17.57
C GLY A 6 -61.55 32.55 18.80
N GLY A 7 -61.01 33.44 19.65
CA GLY A 7 -60.95 34.92 19.57
C GLY A 7 -60.41 35.62 20.84
N CYS A 8 -59.21 36.22 20.75
CA CYS A 8 -58.60 37.33 21.52
C CYS A 8 -59.13 37.80 22.92
N ARG A 9 -58.21 38.09 23.86
CA ARG A 9 -58.36 39.15 24.89
C ARG A 9 -57.08 40.02 25.00
N ARG A 10 -57.26 41.31 25.34
CA ARG A 10 -56.21 42.31 25.70
C ARG A 10 -56.09 42.41 27.24
N ALA A 11 -55.20 43.17 27.90
CA ALA A 11 -54.27 44.28 27.57
C ALA A 11 -53.08 44.30 28.59
N GLU A 12 -52.24 45.30 28.90
CA GLU A 12 -52.00 46.76 28.66
C GLU A 12 -50.43 46.98 28.73
N ARG A 13 -49.81 47.93 28.01
CA ARG A 13 -49.17 49.22 28.46
C ARG A 13 -48.24 49.20 29.71
N ARG A 14 -47.09 49.90 29.79
CA ARG A 14 -46.38 51.02 29.08
C ARG A 14 -44.84 50.71 29.03
N ALA A 15 -44.04 51.07 28.01
CA ALA A 15 -43.35 52.37 27.69
C ALA A 15 -42.32 52.85 28.77
N ALA A 16 -41.09 53.37 28.50
CA ALA A 16 -40.41 53.79 27.25
C ALA A 16 -38.83 53.80 27.34
N ARG A 17 -38.12 54.26 26.28
CA ARG A 17 -36.66 54.55 26.13
C ARG A 17 -36.35 56.07 26.42
N PRO A 18 -35.12 56.68 26.31
CA PRO A 18 -33.79 56.25 25.79
C PRO A 18 -32.53 56.68 26.66
N GLY A 19 -31.32 56.76 26.07
CA GLY A 19 -30.02 57.21 26.68
C GLY A 19 -29.77 58.75 26.64
N PRO A 20 -28.53 59.32 26.53
CA PRO A 20 -27.28 58.75 25.91
C PRO A 20 -25.86 59.24 26.39
N ALA A 21 -24.79 58.66 25.77
CA ALA A 21 -23.50 59.23 25.25
C ALA A 21 -22.35 59.86 26.11
N THR A 22 -21.12 59.80 25.52
CA THR A 22 -19.79 60.44 25.85
C THR A 22 -19.01 59.86 27.06
N GLY A 23 -17.67 59.85 27.17
CA GLY A 23 -16.53 60.22 26.27
C GLY A 23 -15.38 60.92 27.03
N GLY A 24 -14.06 60.71 26.84
CA GLY A 24 -13.26 59.80 25.98
C GLY A 24 -11.74 60.17 25.94
N ALA A 25 -10.95 59.52 25.06
CA ALA A 25 -9.60 59.91 24.54
C ALA A 25 -8.24 59.55 25.25
N ARG A 26 -7.31 59.00 24.43
CA ARG A 26 -5.82 59.20 24.35
C ARG A 26 -4.83 58.71 25.44
N GLY A 27 -3.67 58.22 24.96
CA GLY A 27 -2.39 58.07 25.68
C GLY A 27 -2.13 56.66 26.26
N GLY A 28 -0.90 56.12 26.30
CA GLY A 28 0.37 56.55 25.70
C GLY A 28 1.58 56.32 26.61
N GLY A 29 2.57 55.52 26.16
CA GLY A 29 3.89 55.43 26.81
C GLY A 29 4.42 54.03 27.10
N ARG A 30 5.64 53.74 26.62
CA ARG A 30 6.58 52.83 27.30
C ARG A 30 7.27 53.62 28.44
N PRO A 31 7.88 52.93 29.40
CA PRO A 31 9.33 53.13 29.54
C PRO A 31 10.14 51.82 29.47
N SER A 32 11.46 51.95 29.57
CA SER A 32 12.47 50.91 29.36
C SER A 32 13.33 50.68 30.61
N GLY A 33 14.11 49.60 30.60
CA GLY A 33 15.15 49.30 31.59
C GLY A 33 14.77 48.16 32.57
N GLY A 34 15.72 47.34 33.03
CA GLY A 34 17.15 47.32 32.74
C GLY A 34 17.81 45.99 33.14
N ALA A 35 19.07 45.79 32.75
CA ALA A 35 19.76 44.50 32.88
C ALA A 35 20.79 44.44 34.03
N ARG A 36 20.90 43.28 34.70
CA ARG A 36 22.11 42.62 35.27
C ARG A 36 21.67 41.30 35.94
N ARG A 37 22.22 40.10 35.65
CA ARG A 37 23.60 39.54 35.75
C ARG A 37 24.05 39.10 37.16
N ARG A 38 24.25 37.76 37.28
CA ARG A 38 25.24 36.98 38.10
C ARG A 38 24.89 36.46 39.52
N ARG A 39 25.05 35.12 39.65
CA ARG A 39 25.72 34.31 40.73
C ARG A 39 25.24 34.52 42.19
N GLY A 40 24.78 33.52 42.96
CA GLY A 40 25.16 32.09 43.06
C GLY A 40 25.51 31.73 44.54
N ARG A 41 25.59 30.43 44.90
CA ARG A 41 25.78 29.85 46.28
C ARG A 41 24.55 29.97 47.22
N ALA A 42 24.36 29.14 48.26
CA ALA A 42 24.77 27.74 48.55
C ALA A 42 23.96 27.15 49.75
N ASP A 43 24.00 25.82 49.93
CA ASP A 43 23.42 25.00 51.04
C ASP A 43 23.98 25.38 52.44
N PRO A 44 23.18 25.28 53.54
CA PRO A 44 23.49 24.24 54.54
C PRO A 44 22.28 23.62 55.31
N ARG A 45 21.97 22.35 55.01
CA ARG A 45 21.77 21.15 55.87
C ARG A 45 21.12 21.22 57.28
N ARG A 46 20.50 20.06 57.63
CA ARG A 46 20.13 19.48 58.98
C ARG A 46 18.63 19.65 59.33
N ARG A 47 17.95 18.72 60.03
CA ARG A 47 18.29 17.44 60.74
C ARG A 47 17.06 16.48 60.72
N ARG A 48 17.25 15.17 60.94
CA ARG A 48 16.19 14.18 61.33
C ARG A 48 16.13 13.99 62.86
N PRO A 49 15.04 13.44 63.42
CA PRO A 49 14.91 11.99 63.73
C PRO A 49 13.69 11.35 63.01
N GLY A 50 13.36 10.04 63.03
CA GLY A 50 13.83 8.87 63.80
C GLY A 50 12.73 8.36 64.75
N GLY A 51 12.33 7.08 64.83
CA GLY A 51 12.76 5.83 64.16
C GLY A 51 11.96 4.61 64.71
N ARG A 52 12.53 3.38 64.60
CA ARG A 52 11.98 2.03 64.99
C ARG A 52 11.07 1.31 63.98
N SER A 53 10.95 -0.03 63.96
CA SER A 53 11.98 -1.11 63.87
C SER A 53 11.36 -2.52 63.99
N HIS A 54 11.73 -3.47 63.12
CA HIS A 54 12.00 -4.93 63.35
C HIS A 54 12.41 -5.50 61.95
N ARG A 55 13.58 -6.13 61.70
CA ARG A 55 14.14 -7.43 62.16
C ARG A 55 13.20 -8.60 61.86
N GLY A 56 13.59 -9.67 61.14
CA GLY A 56 14.87 -10.08 60.49
C GLY A 56 14.61 -11.40 59.72
N ALA A 57 15.53 -12.32 59.39
CA ALA A 57 17.01 -12.40 59.27
C ALA A 57 17.35 -13.88 58.89
N VAL A 58 18.44 -14.30 58.22
CA VAL A 58 19.55 -13.67 57.47
C VAL A 58 20.24 -14.78 56.63
N GLY A 59 20.85 -14.47 55.47
CA GLY A 59 21.69 -15.44 54.73
C GLY A 59 22.53 -14.77 53.62
N ALA A 60 23.87 -14.86 53.68
CA ALA A 60 24.76 -14.10 52.80
C ALA A 60 26.17 -14.72 52.61
N GLY A 61 26.75 -14.47 51.43
CA GLY A 61 28.15 -14.72 51.04
C GLY A 61 28.25 -14.45 49.52
N ALA A 62 28.99 -13.46 48.98
CA ALA A 62 30.41 -13.12 49.13
C ALA A 62 31.35 -14.23 48.63
N GLY A 63 32.22 -14.02 47.63
CA GLY A 63 32.41 -12.85 46.77
C GLY A 63 33.71 -12.98 45.93
N GLY A 64 33.99 -12.03 45.03
CA GLY A 64 35.30 -11.95 44.36
C GLY A 64 35.28 -11.45 42.91
N ARG A 65 36.24 -10.58 42.56
CA ARG A 65 36.62 -10.21 41.18
C ARG A 65 38.10 -10.52 40.96
N PRO A 66 38.50 -11.03 39.78
CA PRO A 66 39.85 -10.83 39.25
C PRO A 66 39.93 -9.64 38.28
N ARG A 67 41.14 -9.32 37.81
CA ARG A 67 41.45 -8.24 36.85
C ARG A 67 41.77 -8.80 35.46
N ARG A 68 41.72 -7.92 34.45
CA ARG A 68 42.35 -8.11 33.12
C ARG A 68 43.88 -8.26 33.23
N PRO A 69 44.53 -8.94 32.27
CA PRO A 69 45.72 -8.46 31.58
C PRO A 69 45.35 -7.82 30.21
N ALA A 70 46.30 -7.15 29.57
CA ALA A 70 46.19 -6.61 28.21
C ALA A 70 47.14 -7.37 27.26
N GLY A 71 46.88 -7.31 25.96
CA GLY A 71 47.70 -7.94 24.93
C GLY A 71 47.07 -7.80 23.54
N ASP A 72 47.54 -6.80 22.81
CA ASP A 72 47.80 -6.70 21.37
C ASP A 72 46.88 -7.31 20.30
N GLY A 73 46.75 -6.56 19.21
CA GLY A 73 46.41 -7.00 17.86
C GLY A 73 47.00 -5.99 16.86
N PRO A 74 46.63 -6.00 15.57
CA PRO A 74 45.81 -6.98 14.85
C PRO A 74 46.57 -7.64 13.68
N HIS A 75 46.16 -8.84 13.24
CA HIS A 75 46.72 -9.49 12.05
C HIS A 75 45.66 -9.92 11.03
N LEU A 76 45.69 -9.25 9.87
CA LEU A 76 45.21 -9.78 8.59
C LEU A 76 46.14 -10.91 8.13
N LEU A 77 45.61 -12.05 7.69
CA LEU A 77 46.31 -12.99 6.80
C LEU A 77 45.31 -13.70 5.84
N PRO A 78 45.77 -14.30 4.72
CA PRO A 78 44.95 -14.41 3.50
C PRO A 78 44.81 -15.85 2.94
N GLY A 79 44.13 -15.99 1.79
CA GLY A 79 44.40 -17.07 0.83
C GLY A 79 45.65 -16.77 -0.03
N PRO A 80 46.07 -17.63 -0.99
CA PRO A 80 45.33 -18.71 -1.65
C PRO A 80 46.06 -20.08 -1.62
N GLY A 81 45.59 -21.10 -2.36
CA GLY A 81 46.28 -22.38 -2.52
C GLY A 81 45.69 -23.30 -3.61
N ARG A 82 46.53 -24.15 -4.23
CA ARG A 82 46.29 -24.95 -5.45
C ARG A 82 47.37 -26.07 -5.58
N ASP A 83 47.30 -27.09 -6.46
CA ASP A 83 46.31 -27.42 -7.51
C ASP A 83 45.86 -28.92 -7.52
N PRO A 84 46.71 -29.95 -7.80
CA PRO A 84 46.23 -31.09 -8.61
C PRO A 84 46.57 -32.52 -8.13
N VAL A 85 45.69 -33.49 -8.44
CA VAL A 85 46.02 -34.92 -8.64
C VAL A 85 45.30 -35.46 -9.88
N ARG A 86 45.85 -36.50 -10.53
CA ARG A 86 45.55 -36.95 -11.90
C ARG A 86 44.36 -37.91 -12.05
N ALA A 87 43.85 -37.96 -13.28
CA ALA A 87 42.81 -38.86 -13.80
C ALA A 87 43.24 -40.34 -13.96
N GLY A 88 42.22 -41.22 -14.08
CA GLY A 88 42.29 -42.56 -14.67
C GLY A 88 41.12 -42.77 -15.63
N ARG A 89 41.27 -43.64 -16.65
CA ARG A 89 40.28 -43.86 -17.73
C ARG A 89 39.52 -45.19 -17.56
N ALA A 90 38.18 -45.16 -17.62
CA ALA A 90 37.29 -46.23 -18.14
C ALA A 90 35.81 -45.76 -18.15
N GLN A 91 34.87 -46.33 -18.91
CA GLN A 91 34.85 -46.76 -20.32
C GLN A 91 33.38 -46.92 -20.78
N GLY A 92 33.09 -46.80 -22.09
CA GLY A 92 31.81 -47.23 -22.71
C GLY A 92 30.72 -46.13 -22.84
N GLY A 93 30.08 -46.10 -24.01
CA GLY A 93 28.84 -45.34 -24.31
C GLY A 93 27.80 -46.28 -24.95
N PRO A 94 26.87 -45.82 -25.82
CA PRO A 94 26.66 -44.46 -26.34
C PRO A 94 25.26 -43.88 -26.06
N ALA A 95 25.03 -42.62 -26.46
CA ALA A 95 23.70 -41.99 -26.48
C ALA A 95 22.98 -42.20 -27.82
N GLY A 96 21.66 -42.33 -27.81
CA GLY A 96 20.81 -42.43 -28.99
C GLY A 96 19.78 -41.28 -29.09
N ARG A 97 19.64 -40.70 -30.29
CA ARG A 97 18.45 -39.89 -30.66
C ARG A 97 17.35 -40.83 -31.15
N LEU A 98 16.09 -40.42 -30.97
CA LEU A 98 14.89 -40.59 -31.84
C LEU A 98 13.77 -39.84 -31.10
N ASP A 99 13.26 -38.70 -31.57
CA ASP A 99 12.34 -38.46 -32.72
C ASP A 99 10.85 -38.69 -32.37
N ARG A 100 9.97 -37.92 -33.03
CA ARG A 100 8.52 -37.88 -32.78
C ARG A 100 7.78 -38.87 -33.66
N ARG A 101 6.77 -39.57 -33.12
CA ARG A 101 5.36 -39.54 -33.59
C ARG A 101 4.47 -40.54 -32.84
N ASP A 102 3.16 -40.28 -32.97
CA ASP A 102 2.07 -41.26 -32.87
C ASP A 102 1.81 -41.92 -31.49
N ARG A 103 0.56 -42.25 -31.11
CA ARG A 103 -0.77 -41.76 -31.55
C ARG A 103 -1.79 -42.20 -30.48
N LEU A 104 -2.81 -41.39 -30.19
CA LEU A 104 -4.12 -41.90 -29.75
C LEU A 104 -5.25 -41.01 -30.30
N HIS A 105 -6.33 -41.64 -30.75
CA HIS A 105 -7.55 -40.99 -31.22
C HIS A 105 -8.61 -41.01 -30.11
N ALA A 106 -9.48 -39.99 -30.07
CA ALA A 106 -10.76 -40.03 -29.40
C ALA A 106 -11.77 -39.16 -30.17
N ASP A 107 -13.03 -39.60 -30.20
CA ASP A 107 -14.09 -39.09 -31.07
C ASP A 107 -14.54 -37.64 -30.82
N ARG A 108 -15.13 -37.03 -31.86
CA ARG A 108 -16.11 -35.94 -31.74
C ARG A 108 -17.22 -36.08 -32.77
N GLY A 109 -18.45 -36.30 -32.28
CA GLY A 109 -19.68 -36.18 -33.08
C GLY A 109 -20.07 -34.71 -33.39
N PRO A 110 -20.96 -34.45 -34.36
CA PRO A 110 -21.13 -33.12 -34.94
C PRO A 110 -22.44 -32.37 -34.54
N ALA A 111 -22.36 -31.04 -34.48
CA ALA A 111 -23.53 -30.13 -34.51
C ALA A 111 -23.20 -28.82 -35.25
N GLY A 112 -24.21 -28.21 -35.89
CA GLY A 112 -24.08 -27.12 -36.87
C GLY A 112 -23.65 -25.73 -36.36
N GLY A 113 -23.79 -24.65 -37.14
CA GLY A 113 -24.27 -24.57 -38.53
C GLY A 113 -24.78 -23.18 -38.96
N ARG A 114 -24.09 -22.55 -39.93
CA ARG A 114 -24.40 -21.23 -40.55
C ARG A 114 -24.14 -20.04 -39.58
N ARG A 115 -23.92 -18.78 -40.03
CA ARG A 115 -24.06 -18.12 -41.35
C ARG A 115 -22.76 -17.46 -41.84
N LYS A 116 -22.74 -17.04 -43.12
CA LYS A 116 -21.65 -16.26 -43.76
C LYS A 116 -21.90 -14.74 -43.66
N GLY A 117 -20.85 -13.97 -43.34
CA GLY A 117 -20.69 -12.55 -43.71
C GLY A 117 -19.65 -12.40 -44.84
N ARG A 118 -19.60 -11.27 -45.56
CA ARG A 118 -18.81 -11.14 -46.80
C ARG A 118 -17.48 -10.37 -46.64
N HIS A 119 -16.54 -10.74 -47.52
CA HIS A 119 -15.22 -10.14 -47.74
C HIS A 119 -15.17 -8.61 -47.82
N ARG A 120 -14.06 -8.02 -47.34
CA ARG A 120 -12.96 -7.42 -48.14
C ARG A 120 -11.74 -7.19 -47.22
N GLY A 121 -10.48 -7.42 -47.61
CA GLY A 121 -9.98 -8.07 -48.84
C GLY A 121 -8.93 -7.27 -49.61
N VAL A 122 -7.76 -7.00 -49.00
CA VAL A 122 -6.49 -6.68 -49.69
C VAL A 122 -5.36 -7.31 -48.86
N GLY A 123 -4.28 -7.77 -49.49
CA GLY A 123 -3.05 -8.20 -48.81
C GLY A 123 -1.86 -8.12 -49.78
N HIS A 124 -0.64 -8.14 -49.24
CA HIS A 124 0.60 -8.29 -50.02
C HIS A 124 1.62 -9.16 -49.29
N GLY A 125 2.56 -9.71 -50.05
CA GLY A 125 3.51 -10.75 -49.64
C GLY A 125 4.77 -10.27 -48.92
N PRO A 126 5.76 -11.17 -48.74
CA PRO A 126 6.78 -11.06 -47.69
C PRO A 126 8.05 -10.30 -48.05
N LEU A 127 8.84 -10.06 -47.00
CA LEU A 127 10.20 -9.50 -47.01
C LEU A 127 11.23 -10.44 -47.68
N PRO A 128 12.27 -9.90 -48.35
CA PRO A 128 13.55 -10.57 -48.55
C PRO A 128 14.48 -10.39 -47.32
N ALA A 129 15.59 -11.13 -47.28
CA ALA A 129 16.52 -11.20 -46.14
C ALA A 129 17.96 -10.73 -46.49
N ASP A 130 18.75 -10.53 -45.43
CA ASP A 130 20.22 -10.54 -45.30
C ASP A 130 21.10 -9.65 -46.20
N GLY A 131 22.12 -9.01 -45.59
CA GLY A 131 22.92 -7.95 -46.24
C GLY A 131 24.31 -7.63 -45.64
N ASP A 132 24.95 -8.60 -44.98
CA ASP A 132 26.40 -8.65 -44.66
C ASP A 132 27.03 -7.53 -43.77
N ALA A 133 28.33 -7.66 -43.47
CA ALA A 133 29.03 -7.06 -42.34
C ALA A 133 30.02 -5.91 -42.68
N GLY A 134 30.42 -5.12 -41.66
CA GLY A 134 31.43 -4.07 -41.84
C GLY A 134 32.00 -3.39 -40.58
N GLY A 135 33.20 -3.82 -40.16
CA GLY A 135 34.26 -2.93 -39.65
C GLY A 135 34.05 -2.05 -38.40
N LEU A 136 34.37 -2.58 -37.21
CA LEU A 136 34.71 -1.76 -36.03
C LEU A 136 36.04 -1.03 -36.22
N ARG A 137 36.09 0.32 -36.11
CA ARG A 137 37.28 1.07 -35.61
C ARG A 137 37.08 2.60 -35.39
N GLY A 138 37.17 3.00 -34.12
CA GLY A 138 37.86 4.22 -33.68
C GLY A 138 37.12 5.58 -33.76
N GLY A 139 37.51 6.53 -32.90
CA GLY A 139 37.23 7.96 -33.16
C GLY A 139 36.74 8.87 -32.03
N HIS A 140 36.99 8.60 -30.74
CA HIS A 140 36.72 9.62 -29.71
C HIS A 140 37.51 10.92 -29.98
N ARG A 141 36.80 12.01 -30.35
CA ARG A 141 37.34 13.37 -30.37
C ARG A 141 36.42 14.33 -29.64
N ARG A 142 36.82 14.72 -28.43
CA ARG A 142 36.23 15.89 -27.75
C ARG A 142 36.50 17.15 -28.59
N ARG A 143 35.49 18.00 -28.76
CA ARG A 143 35.69 19.42 -29.09
C ARG A 143 34.88 20.27 -28.12
N GLN A 144 35.60 20.99 -27.25
CA GLN A 144 35.04 22.15 -26.57
C GLN A 144 34.92 23.27 -27.60
N GLY A 145 33.71 23.79 -27.81
CA GLY A 145 33.43 24.97 -28.63
C GLY A 145 33.07 26.14 -27.71
N ARG A 146 33.77 27.27 -27.85
CA ARG A 146 33.56 28.44 -26.99
C ARG A 146 32.15 29.03 -27.15
N LEU A 147 31.57 29.47 -26.04
CA LEU A 147 30.53 30.49 -26.05
C LEU A 147 31.02 31.73 -26.80
N ARG A 148 30.16 32.31 -27.64
CA ARG A 148 30.24 33.71 -28.06
C ARG A 148 28.94 34.37 -27.67
N GLN A 149 29.02 35.43 -26.87
CA GLN A 149 27.94 36.40 -26.79
C GLN A 149 27.88 37.15 -28.13
N GLY A 150 26.67 37.46 -28.55
CA GLY A 150 26.40 38.41 -29.63
C GLY A 150 25.07 39.06 -29.29
N ASP A 151 25.09 40.37 -29.06
CA ASP A 151 23.87 41.14 -28.90
C ASP A 151 23.12 41.16 -30.24
N GLY A 152 21.80 40.98 -30.18
CA GLY A 152 20.94 40.82 -31.35
C GLY A 152 19.51 41.20 -31.02
N ASP A 153 18.97 42.11 -31.83
CA ASP A 153 17.77 42.92 -31.61
C ASP A 153 16.53 42.19 -31.08
N ALA A 154 15.71 42.95 -30.34
CA ALA A 154 14.45 42.48 -29.76
C ALA A 154 13.37 42.24 -30.83
N VAL A 155 13.43 41.09 -31.49
CA VAL A 155 12.34 40.58 -32.33
C VAL A 155 11.12 40.33 -31.46
N SER A 156 10.02 41.04 -31.73
CA SER A 156 8.72 40.83 -31.09
C SER A 156 8.06 39.54 -31.59
N GLY A 157 8.65 38.40 -31.23
CA GLY A 157 8.12 37.08 -31.54
C GLY A 157 6.73 36.92 -30.91
N GLY A 158 5.71 36.76 -31.76
CA GLY A 158 4.38 36.40 -31.29
C GLY A 158 4.46 35.10 -30.49
N ARG A 159 3.74 35.03 -29.36
CA ARG A 159 3.66 33.79 -28.58
C ARG A 159 2.93 32.74 -29.43
N GLY A 160 3.72 31.86 -30.07
CA GLY A 160 3.22 30.55 -30.47
C GLY A 160 2.67 29.80 -29.25
N PRO A 161 1.91 28.70 -29.45
CA PRO A 161 1.56 27.83 -28.34
C PRO A 161 2.84 27.45 -27.58
N GLY A 162 2.79 27.55 -26.25
CA GLY A 162 3.90 27.12 -25.41
C GLY A 162 4.22 25.63 -25.64
N PRO A 163 5.38 25.14 -25.16
CA PRO A 163 5.62 23.70 -25.13
C PRO A 163 4.44 23.02 -24.44
N ALA A 164 3.97 21.90 -25.03
CA ALA A 164 2.89 21.13 -24.44
C ALA A 164 3.30 20.70 -23.03
N ALA A 165 2.35 20.79 -22.07
CA ALA A 165 2.61 20.44 -20.69
C ALA A 165 3.14 19.01 -20.59
N THR A 166 4.14 18.81 -19.72
CA THR A 166 4.71 17.48 -19.50
C THR A 166 3.66 16.55 -18.87
N ALA A 167 3.86 15.24 -18.94
CA ALA A 167 2.99 14.29 -18.28
C ALA A 167 3.02 14.45 -16.74
N THR A 168 4.18 14.81 -16.20
CA THR A 168 4.35 15.14 -14.78
C THR A 168 3.57 16.41 -14.41
N GLU A 169 3.59 17.45 -15.26
CA GLU A 169 2.79 18.67 -15.11
C GLU A 169 1.29 18.43 -15.26
N ALA A 170 0.87 17.62 -16.23
CA ALA A 170 -0.54 17.29 -16.48
C ALA A 170 -1.16 16.50 -15.33
N LEU A 171 -0.44 15.50 -14.79
CA LEU A 171 -0.88 14.73 -13.63
C LEU A 171 -0.90 15.59 -12.36
N GLY A 172 0.07 16.52 -12.22
CA GLY A 172 0.08 17.50 -11.12
C GLY A 172 -1.05 18.51 -11.20
N ALA A 173 -1.39 18.98 -12.40
CA ALA A 173 -2.52 19.87 -12.65
C ALA A 173 -3.87 19.18 -12.38
N PHE A 174 -4.02 17.90 -12.74
CA PHE A 174 -5.17 17.10 -12.34
C PHE A 174 -5.30 16.99 -10.82
N ALA A 175 -4.26 16.49 -10.14
CA ALA A 175 -4.34 16.18 -8.71
C ALA A 175 -4.59 17.42 -7.81
N ALA A 176 -4.05 18.58 -8.20
CA ALA A 176 -4.33 19.86 -7.55
C ALA A 176 -5.66 20.50 -8.02
N GLY A 177 -6.04 20.33 -9.28
CA GLY A 177 -7.11 21.09 -9.94
C GLY A 177 -8.51 20.48 -9.82
N THR A 178 -8.64 19.17 -9.64
CA THR A 178 -9.94 18.55 -9.31
C THR A 178 -10.52 19.19 -8.04
N ARG A 179 -11.81 19.54 -8.01
CA ARG A 179 -12.50 20.04 -6.80
C ARG A 179 -13.34 18.93 -6.17
N ALA A 180 -13.62 19.00 -4.87
CA ALA A 180 -14.36 17.95 -4.18
C ALA A 180 -15.80 17.83 -4.70
N GLU A 181 -16.41 18.97 -5.02
CA GLU A 181 -17.73 19.14 -5.62
C GLU A 181 -17.81 18.78 -7.11
N ASP A 182 -16.68 18.61 -7.80
CA ASP A 182 -16.61 18.19 -9.21
C ASP A 182 -16.40 16.67 -9.36
N LEU A 183 -16.36 15.91 -8.25
CA LEU A 183 -16.18 14.45 -8.28
C LEU A 183 -17.48 13.71 -8.63
N PRO A 184 -17.44 12.67 -9.49
CA PRO A 184 -18.60 11.82 -9.72
C PRO A 184 -19.06 11.12 -8.43
N PRO A 185 -20.36 11.01 -8.13
CA PRO A 185 -20.85 10.42 -6.88
C PRO A 185 -20.31 9.02 -6.58
N ALA A 186 -20.18 8.15 -7.59
CA ALA A 186 -19.59 6.82 -7.45
C ALA A 186 -18.10 6.84 -7.07
N VAL A 187 -17.34 7.88 -7.46
CA VAL A 187 -15.93 8.06 -7.05
C VAL A 187 -15.86 8.51 -5.59
N VAL A 188 -16.79 9.34 -5.13
CA VAL A 188 -16.91 9.74 -3.71
C VAL A 188 -17.31 8.55 -2.84
N GLU A 189 -18.27 7.74 -3.28
CA GLU A 189 -18.66 6.50 -2.58
C GLU A 189 -17.51 5.50 -2.50
N LEU A 190 -16.81 5.24 -3.62
CA LEU A 190 -15.62 4.38 -3.60
C LEU A 190 -14.53 4.92 -2.67
N ALA A 191 -14.26 6.23 -2.66
CA ALA A 191 -13.30 6.83 -1.74
C ALA A 191 -13.69 6.64 -0.26
N ARG A 192 -15.00 6.68 0.04
CA ARG A 192 -15.55 6.44 1.38
C ARG A 192 -15.43 4.96 1.80
N ILE A 193 -15.76 4.04 0.88
CA ILE A 193 -15.58 2.58 1.05
C ILE A 193 -14.10 2.23 1.30
N ARG A 194 -13.19 2.82 0.51
CA ARG A 194 -11.72 2.67 0.62
C ARG A 194 -11.17 3.11 1.95
N LEU A 195 -11.66 4.25 2.44
CA LEU A 195 -11.31 4.78 3.74
C LEU A 195 -11.79 3.82 4.85
N LEU A 196 -13.05 3.35 4.79
CA LEU A 196 -13.56 2.38 5.78
C LEU A 196 -12.77 1.06 5.76
N ASP A 197 -12.48 0.50 4.58
CA ASP A 197 -11.75 -0.76 4.42
C ASP A 197 -10.33 -0.68 5.00
N THR A 198 -9.60 0.40 4.67
CA THR A 198 -8.24 0.61 5.16
C THR A 198 -8.21 0.79 6.68
N LEU A 199 -9.18 1.51 7.24
CA LEU A 199 -9.33 1.63 8.70
C LEU A 199 -9.65 0.29 9.35
N GLY A 200 -10.57 -0.50 8.78
CA GLY A 200 -10.88 -1.86 9.25
C GLY A 200 -9.65 -2.75 9.28
N CYS A 201 -8.83 -2.73 8.23
CA CYS A 201 -7.59 -3.51 8.15
C CYS A 201 -6.55 -3.05 9.19
N GLY A 202 -6.40 -1.74 9.39
CA GLY A 202 -5.49 -1.17 10.39
C GLY A 202 -5.88 -1.44 11.84
N LEU A 203 -7.19 -1.53 12.10
CA LEU A 203 -7.73 -1.94 13.41
C LEU A 203 -7.57 -3.45 13.62
N ALA A 204 -7.89 -4.27 12.60
CA ALA A 204 -7.82 -5.73 12.66
C ALA A 204 -6.39 -6.28 12.90
N GLY A 205 -5.35 -5.51 12.59
CA GLY A 205 -3.96 -5.85 12.89
C GLY A 205 -3.58 -5.90 14.39
N ARG A 206 -4.46 -5.46 15.31
CA ARG A 206 -4.21 -5.46 16.76
C ARG A 206 -3.88 -6.86 17.29
N GLY A 207 -2.75 -7.03 17.97
CA GLY A 207 -2.30 -8.31 18.54
C GLY A 207 -1.52 -9.21 17.57
N PHE A 208 -1.04 -8.66 16.45
CA PHE A 208 0.01 -9.27 15.64
C PHE A 208 1.35 -8.57 15.90
N GLU A 209 2.45 -9.34 15.92
CA GLU A 209 3.76 -8.81 16.30
C GLU A 209 4.22 -7.62 15.45
N THR A 210 3.92 -7.63 14.14
CA THR A 210 4.23 -6.52 13.22
C THR A 210 3.48 -5.21 13.60
N THR A 211 2.27 -5.30 14.15
CA THR A 211 1.56 -4.16 14.75
C THR A 211 2.22 -3.73 16.06
N ASP A 212 2.51 -4.66 16.97
CA ASP A 212 3.09 -4.33 18.28
C ASP A 212 4.47 -3.66 18.14
N ARG A 213 5.29 -4.14 17.20
CA ARG A 213 6.56 -3.50 16.80
C ARG A 213 6.35 -2.10 16.22
N ALA A 214 5.29 -1.87 15.43
CA ALA A 214 4.95 -0.56 14.89
C ALA A 214 4.51 0.43 15.98
N LEU A 215 3.73 -0.03 16.96
CA LEU A 215 3.31 0.77 18.11
C LEU A 215 4.48 1.09 19.06
N ALA A 216 5.43 0.17 19.23
CA ALA A 216 6.67 0.43 19.96
C ALA A 216 7.52 1.50 19.27
N LEU A 217 7.63 1.48 17.94
CA LEU A 217 8.28 2.54 17.15
C LEU A 217 7.54 3.88 17.27
N ALA A 218 6.21 3.87 17.22
CA ALA A 218 5.37 5.05 17.40
C ALA A 218 5.58 5.70 18.78
N ALA A 219 5.61 4.89 19.84
CA ALA A 219 5.91 5.35 21.20
C ALA A 219 7.33 5.92 21.33
N ALA A 220 8.33 5.31 20.67
CA ALA A 220 9.69 5.82 20.64
C ALA A 220 9.86 7.13 19.83
N ARG A 221 8.95 7.43 18.90
CA ARG A 221 8.87 8.69 18.14
C ARG A 221 7.83 9.67 18.67
N ALA A 222 7.13 9.36 19.76
CA ALA A 222 6.08 10.22 20.31
C ALA A 222 6.69 11.46 21.00
N GLY A 223 6.51 12.63 20.39
CA GLY A 223 7.04 13.91 20.90
C GLY A 223 6.03 15.05 20.88
N GLY A 224 4.76 14.75 20.59
CA GLY A 224 3.79 15.74 20.15
C GLY A 224 3.83 15.91 18.63
N GLY A 225 3.05 16.85 18.11
CA GLY A 225 2.89 17.08 16.68
C GLY A 225 1.41 17.14 16.24
N PRO A 226 1.16 17.38 14.95
CA PRO A 226 -0.17 17.69 14.45
C PRO A 226 -0.99 16.45 14.06
N ALA A 227 -0.39 15.27 13.93
CA ALA A 227 -1.05 14.02 13.54
C ALA A 227 -1.05 12.96 14.67
N THR A 228 -1.93 11.97 14.52
CA THR A 228 -2.16 10.85 15.47
C THR A 228 -1.72 9.50 14.90
N TYR A 229 -1.03 8.70 15.71
CA TYR A 229 -0.82 7.27 15.48
C TYR A 229 -2.09 6.48 15.83
N TRP A 230 -2.61 5.67 14.92
CA TRP A 230 -3.76 4.80 15.17
C TRP A 230 -3.44 3.76 16.25
N LEU A 231 -4.50 3.16 16.83
CA LEU A 231 -4.51 2.34 18.05
C LEU A 231 -4.02 3.12 19.28
N SER A 232 -2.72 3.43 19.35
CA SER A 232 -2.08 4.06 20.51
C SER A 232 -2.56 5.48 20.86
N GLY A 233 -3.09 6.23 19.89
CA GLY A 233 -3.48 7.64 20.08
C GLY A 233 -2.34 8.61 20.36
N GLY A 234 -1.08 8.16 20.29
CA GLY A 234 0.10 9.00 20.40
C GLY A 234 0.20 10.02 19.27
N ARG A 235 1.04 11.05 19.43
CA ARG A 235 1.18 12.14 18.45
C ARG A 235 2.60 12.25 17.89
N GLY A 236 2.68 12.55 16.60
CA GLY A 236 3.92 12.67 15.84
C GLY A 236 3.79 13.64 14.65
N THR A 237 4.78 13.59 13.76
CA THR A 237 4.74 14.32 12.48
C THR A 237 3.74 13.67 11.51
N VAL A 238 3.34 14.39 10.45
CA VAL A 238 2.47 13.84 9.39
C VAL A 238 3.14 12.62 8.75
N ALA A 239 4.45 12.69 8.49
CA ALA A 239 5.21 11.62 7.84
C ALA A 239 5.39 10.39 8.75
N ASP A 240 5.66 10.57 10.05
CA ASP A 240 5.77 9.47 11.01
C ASP A 240 4.41 8.79 11.25
N CYS A 241 3.34 9.57 11.42
CA CYS A 241 1.99 9.02 11.58
C CYS A 241 1.55 8.29 10.31
N GLY A 242 1.77 8.86 9.13
CA GLY A 242 1.56 8.16 7.85
C GLY A 242 2.33 6.83 7.77
N PHE A 243 3.62 6.82 8.09
CA PHE A 243 4.45 5.61 8.13
C PHE A 243 3.84 4.51 9.01
N VAL A 244 3.56 4.82 10.28
CA VAL A 244 3.04 3.83 11.24
C VAL A 244 1.64 3.37 10.85
N ASN A 245 0.75 4.29 10.49
CA ASN A 245 -0.63 3.97 10.15
C ASN A 245 -0.72 3.10 8.88
N SER A 246 0.21 3.27 7.93
CA SER A 246 0.40 2.35 6.79
C SER A 246 0.86 0.94 7.21
N VAL A 247 1.83 0.85 8.13
CA VAL A 247 2.31 -0.44 8.67
C VAL A 247 1.16 -1.21 9.35
N LEU A 248 0.34 -0.51 10.12
CA LEU A 248 -0.88 -1.06 10.75
C LEU A 248 -1.87 -1.52 9.67
N ALA A 249 -2.25 -0.64 8.74
CA ALA A 249 -3.20 -0.92 7.67
C ALA A 249 -2.83 -2.15 6.82
N HIS A 250 -1.54 -2.31 6.53
CA HIS A 250 -1.03 -3.40 5.71
C HIS A 250 -0.68 -4.67 6.50
N THR A 251 -0.79 -4.69 7.84
CA THR A 251 -0.35 -5.82 8.68
C THR A 251 -0.93 -7.16 8.22
N LEU A 252 -2.24 -7.25 8.01
CA LEU A 252 -2.94 -8.49 7.65
C LEU A 252 -2.96 -8.84 6.15
N VAL A 253 -2.46 -7.97 5.25
CA VAL A 253 -2.68 -8.14 3.79
C VAL A 253 -4.18 -8.31 3.45
N HIS A 254 -5.09 -7.66 4.17
CA HIS A 254 -6.56 -7.74 3.97
C HIS A 254 -7.15 -6.50 3.27
N ASP A 255 -6.26 -5.55 2.97
CA ASP A 255 -6.45 -4.28 2.28
C ASP A 255 -6.95 -4.41 0.82
N ASP A 256 -7.11 -3.31 0.10
CA ASP A 256 -7.36 -3.36 -1.34
C ASP A 256 -6.08 -3.64 -2.15
N VAL A 257 -6.27 -4.09 -3.39
CA VAL A 257 -5.18 -4.43 -4.31
C VAL A 257 -5.63 -4.35 -5.78
N GLY A 258 -4.74 -3.96 -6.68
CA GLY A 258 -5.02 -3.96 -8.11
C GLY A 258 -3.97 -3.24 -8.94
N GLN A 259 -4.41 -2.55 -10.00
CA GLN A 259 -3.57 -1.66 -10.79
C GLN A 259 -2.98 -0.56 -9.89
N GLY A 260 -1.66 -0.43 -9.89
CA GLY A 260 -0.94 0.43 -8.94
C GLY A 260 -0.68 -0.20 -7.56
N GLY A 261 -0.99 -1.47 -7.34
CA GLY A 261 -0.62 -2.23 -6.14
C GLY A 261 -1.65 -2.11 -5.02
N HIS A 262 -1.19 -1.83 -3.80
CA HIS A 262 -2.04 -1.53 -2.64
C HIS A 262 -2.16 -0.01 -2.41
N PRO A 263 -3.19 0.67 -2.94
CA PRO A 263 -3.36 2.11 -2.73
C PRO A 263 -3.87 2.48 -1.33
N GLY A 264 -4.79 1.74 -0.71
CA GLY A 264 -5.39 2.15 0.56
C GLY A 264 -4.37 2.38 1.66
N VAL A 265 -3.45 1.43 1.84
CA VAL A 265 -2.37 1.49 2.83
C VAL A 265 -1.33 2.58 2.58
N ASN A 266 -1.36 3.28 1.44
CA ASN A 266 -0.50 4.42 1.16
C ASN A 266 -1.29 5.74 1.22
N VAL A 267 -2.44 5.77 0.54
CA VAL A 267 -3.24 6.98 0.33
C VAL A 267 -4.01 7.39 1.59
N VAL A 268 -4.71 6.47 2.24
CA VAL A 268 -5.59 6.80 3.38
C VAL A 268 -4.79 7.24 4.62
N PRO A 269 -3.68 6.57 5.02
CA PRO A 269 -2.78 7.06 6.06
C PRO A 269 -2.22 8.47 5.79
N ALA A 270 -1.79 8.76 4.56
CA ALA A 270 -1.27 10.06 4.17
C ALA A 270 -2.36 11.16 4.21
N ALA A 271 -3.53 10.86 3.64
CA ALA A 271 -4.67 11.78 3.63
C ALA A 271 -5.14 12.14 5.05
N LEU A 272 -5.37 11.15 5.92
CA LEU A 272 -5.85 11.39 7.28
C LEU A 272 -4.80 12.07 8.18
N ALA A 273 -3.52 11.72 8.07
CA ALA A 273 -2.46 12.38 8.82
C ALA A 273 -2.29 13.85 8.40
N ALA A 274 -2.38 14.15 7.10
CA ALA A 274 -2.35 15.52 6.60
C ALA A 274 -3.63 16.30 6.99
N ALA A 275 -4.79 15.63 7.03
CA ALA A 275 -6.08 16.25 7.30
C ALA A 275 -6.24 16.65 8.76
N GLU A 276 -5.83 15.81 9.71
CA GLU A 276 -5.76 16.20 11.13
C GLU A 276 -4.81 17.39 11.31
N ALA A 277 -3.69 17.42 10.58
CA ALA A 277 -2.70 18.49 10.67
C ALA A 277 -3.13 19.81 10.03
N ALA A 278 -3.99 19.76 9.01
CA ALA A 278 -4.55 20.94 8.33
C ALA A 278 -5.88 21.42 8.94
N GLY A 279 -6.54 20.62 9.77
CA GLY A 279 -7.92 20.85 10.19
C GLY A 279 -8.92 20.72 9.03
N ALA A 280 -8.65 19.81 8.08
CA ALA A 280 -9.40 19.72 6.84
C ALA A 280 -10.80 19.09 7.02
N ALA A 281 -11.78 19.61 6.27
CA ALA A 281 -13.12 19.06 6.18
C ALA A 281 -13.13 17.69 5.47
N GLY A 282 -14.03 16.79 5.87
CA GLY A 282 -13.98 15.39 5.44
C GLY A 282 -14.24 15.18 3.95
N ARG A 283 -15.02 16.04 3.27
CA ARG A 283 -15.08 16.06 1.78
C ARG A 283 -13.73 16.24 1.09
N GLU A 284 -12.81 17.02 1.68
CA GLU A 284 -11.47 17.24 1.11
C GLU A 284 -10.60 16.00 1.30
N VAL A 285 -10.86 15.23 2.36
CA VAL A 285 -10.22 13.92 2.59
C VAL A 285 -10.76 12.87 1.63
N LEU A 286 -12.07 12.80 1.40
CA LEU A 286 -12.65 11.94 0.36
C LEU A 286 -12.10 12.29 -1.03
N ALA A 287 -11.94 13.59 -1.33
CA ALA A 287 -11.31 14.05 -2.57
C ALA A 287 -9.81 13.71 -2.65
N ALA A 288 -9.07 13.81 -1.54
CA ALA A 288 -7.66 13.39 -1.47
C ALA A 288 -7.47 11.88 -1.61
N VAL A 289 -8.39 11.09 -1.05
CA VAL A 289 -8.43 9.64 -1.27
C VAL A 289 -8.72 9.32 -2.73
N ALA A 290 -9.77 9.89 -3.33
CA ALA A 290 -10.08 9.71 -4.75
C ALA A 290 -8.88 10.05 -5.67
N VAL A 291 -8.30 11.25 -5.50
CA VAL A 291 -7.16 11.71 -6.30
C VAL A 291 -5.90 10.86 -6.06
N GLY A 292 -5.58 10.51 -4.81
CA GLY A 292 -4.40 9.69 -4.50
C GLY A 292 -4.50 8.28 -5.09
N TYR A 293 -5.68 7.67 -5.04
CA TYR A 293 -5.95 6.39 -5.71
C TYR A 293 -5.80 6.50 -7.22
N GLU A 294 -6.37 7.54 -7.84
CA GLU A 294 -6.32 7.74 -9.28
C GLU A 294 -4.89 7.96 -9.78
N VAL A 295 -4.10 8.78 -9.07
CA VAL A 295 -2.67 8.98 -9.35
C VAL A 295 -1.90 7.65 -9.22
N GLN A 296 -2.10 6.88 -8.15
CA GLN A 296 -1.38 5.61 -7.96
C GLN A 296 -1.75 4.55 -9.01
N ALA A 297 -3.03 4.42 -9.35
CA ALA A 297 -3.51 3.50 -10.39
C ALA A 297 -2.99 3.92 -11.78
N ARG A 298 -2.97 5.23 -12.06
CA ARG A 298 -2.42 5.76 -13.32
C ARG A 298 -0.92 5.55 -13.44
N ILE A 299 -0.12 5.80 -12.40
CA ILE A 299 1.32 5.45 -12.41
C ILE A 299 1.51 3.93 -12.53
N GLY A 300 0.61 3.12 -11.96
CA GLY A 300 0.59 1.67 -12.14
C GLY A 300 0.07 1.15 -13.49
N SER A 301 -0.13 2.00 -14.50
CA SER A 301 -0.68 1.59 -15.81
C SER A 301 0.32 0.79 -16.65
N GLY A 302 -0.22 -0.01 -17.58
CA GLY A 302 0.57 -0.92 -18.40
C GLY A 302 1.19 -2.05 -17.57
N ASP A 303 2.26 -2.65 -18.07
CA ASP A 303 2.89 -3.81 -17.43
C ASP A 303 3.92 -3.44 -16.33
N LEU A 304 3.89 -2.20 -15.81
CA LEU A 304 4.89 -1.69 -14.86
C LEU A 304 5.10 -2.63 -13.66
N LEU A 305 4.02 -3.12 -13.06
CA LEU A 305 4.08 -3.95 -11.85
C LEU A 305 4.76 -5.30 -12.10
N HIS A 306 4.48 -5.96 -13.22
CA HIS A 306 5.13 -7.23 -13.59
C HIS A 306 6.59 -6.98 -14.02
N THR A 307 6.83 -5.94 -14.81
CA THR A 307 8.19 -5.54 -15.24
C THR A 307 9.14 -5.25 -14.07
N VAL A 308 8.66 -4.66 -12.97
CA VAL A 308 9.49 -4.48 -11.75
C VAL A 308 9.55 -5.75 -10.90
N GLY A 309 8.48 -6.55 -10.86
CA GLY A 309 8.43 -7.86 -10.22
C GLY A 309 9.48 -8.83 -10.76
N ASP A 310 9.63 -8.91 -12.08
CA ASP A 310 10.64 -9.73 -12.76
C ASP A 310 12.09 -9.29 -12.50
N ARG A 311 12.27 -8.11 -11.89
CA ARG A 311 13.57 -7.58 -11.42
C ARG A 311 13.80 -7.79 -9.92
N GLY A 312 12.87 -8.47 -9.24
CA GLY A 312 12.88 -8.67 -7.78
C GLY A 312 12.44 -7.44 -6.98
N LEU A 313 11.86 -6.42 -7.63
CA LEU A 313 11.30 -5.22 -6.99
C LEU A 313 9.78 -5.36 -6.83
N ARG A 314 9.26 -4.94 -5.68
CA ARG A 314 7.86 -5.13 -5.32
C ARG A 314 6.97 -4.07 -5.95
N GLY A 315 6.07 -4.47 -6.86
CA GLY A 315 5.23 -3.58 -7.67
C GLY A 315 4.53 -2.44 -6.91
N THR A 316 3.86 -2.74 -5.80
CA THR A 316 3.21 -1.72 -4.93
C THR A 316 4.17 -0.61 -4.47
N THR A 317 5.43 -0.97 -4.26
CA THR A 317 6.42 -0.05 -3.68
C THR A 317 7.09 0.86 -4.70
N ALA A 318 6.83 0.65 -6.00
CA ALA A 318 7.19 1.59 -7.06
C ALA A 318 6.16 2.73 -7.21
N THR A 319 4.91 2.50 -6.76
CA THR A 319 3.75 3.36 -7.07
C THR A 319 3.21 4.10 -5.83
N GLY A 320 3.29 3.49 -4.64
CA GLY A 320 2.65 3.99 -3.41
C GLY A 320 3.01 5.42 -3.01
N ALA A 321 4.25 5.84 -3.27
CA ALA A 321 4.71 7.19 -2.93
C ALA A 321 3.94 8.29 -3.70
N PHE A 322 3.56 8.03 -4.96
CA PHE A 322 2.82 9.00 -5.77
C PHE A 322 1.39 9.20 -5.26
N GLY A 323 0.71 8.12 -4.85
CA GLY A 323 -0.63 8.19 -4.26
C GLY A 323 -0.64 8.92 -2.93
N ALA A 324 0.29 8.56 -2.03
CA ALA A 324 0.49 9.23 -0.75
C ALA A 324 0.83 10.72 -0.92
N GLY A 325 1.74 11.06 -1.84
CA GLY A 325 2.15 12.44 -2.12
C GLY A 325 1.06 13.29 -2.75
N ALA A 326 0.30 12.75 -3.71
CA ALA A 326 -0.86 13.45 -4.29
C ALA A 326 -1.94 13.73 -3.25
N ALA A 327 -2.26 12.76 -2.39
CA ALA A 327 -3.25 12.93 -1.33
C ALA A 327 -2.79 13.95 -0.27
N ALA A 328 -1.56 13.79 0.27
CA ALA A 328 -1.01 14.72 1.26
C ALA A 328 -0.84 16.13 0.68
N GLY A 329 -0.29 16.26 -0.52
CA GLY A 329 -0.09 17.53 -1.22
C GLY A 329 -1.41 18.27 -1.48
N ARG A 330 -2.48 17.54 -1.83
CA ARG A 330 -3.81 18.12 -2.01
C ARG A 330 -4.35 18.69 -0.71
N VAL A 331 -4.30 17.93 0.39
CA VAL A 331 -4.73 18.38 1.72
C VAL A 331 -3.87 19.54 2.25
N MET A 332 -2.59 19.58 1.86
CA MET A 332 -1.69 20.72 2.14
C MET A 332 -1.91 21.95 1.24
N GLY A 333 -2.85 21.89 0.29
CA GLY A 333 -3.18 23.02 -0.59
C GLY A 333 -2.16 23.29 -1.71
N LEU A 334 -1.42 22.29 -2.18
CA LEU A 334 -0.47 22.45 -3.29
C LEU A 334 -1.20 22.78 -4.60
N GLY A 335 -0.91 23.95 -5.18
CA GLY A 335 -1.31 24.28 -6.55
C GLY A 335 -0.54 23.48 -7.60
N ALA A 336 -1.09 23.41 -8.82
CA ALA A 336 -0.63 22.54 -9.93
C ALA A 336 0.89 22.42 -10.12
N ALA A 337 1.63 23.53 -10.13
CA ALA A 337 3.08 23.52 -10.30
C ALA A 337 3.79 22.80 -9.13
N ALA A 338 3.45 23.14 -7.89
CA ALA A 338 4.01 22.49 -6.71
C ALA A 338 3.55 21.03 -6.59
N MET A 339 2.35 20.68 -7.08
CA MET A 339 1.93 19.29 -7.18
C MET A 339 2.76 18.50 -8.21
N ALA A 340 3.11 19.11 -9.35
CA ALA A 340 4.03 18.50 -10.31
C ALA A 340 5.45 18.33 -9.72
N ASP A 341 5.95 19.33 -8.99
CA ASP A 341 7.20 19.22 -8.22
C ASP A 341 7.12 18.08 -7.18
N CYS A 342 6.00 17.93 -6.47
CA CYS A 342 5.75 16.84 -5.53
C CYS A 342 5.78 15.47 -6.23
N LEU A 343 5.11 15.30 -7.38
CA LEU A 343 5.15 14.04 -8.14
C LEU A 343 6.55 13.72 -8.68
N ALA A 344 7.33 14.73 -9.07
CA ALA A 344 8.74 14.57 -9.45
C ALA A 344 9.64 14.19 -8.25
N TYR A 345 9.35 14.70 -7.05
CA TYR A 345 9.98 14.23 -5.82
C TYR A 345 9.53 12.82 -5.43
N CYS A 346 8.27 12.43 -5.68
CA CYS A 346 7.82 11.05 -5.51
C CYS A 346 8.63 10.11 -6.42
N ALA A 347 8.80 10.44 -7.70
CA ALA A 347 9.65 9.67 -8.62
C ALA A 347 11.11 9.55 -8.16
N SER A 348 11.64 10.56 -7.45
CA SER A 348 13.03 10.64 -7.01
C SER A 348 13.28 10.05 -5.61
N LEU A 349 12.26 10.00 -4.75
CA LEU A 349 12.32 9.53 -3.35
C LEU A 349 11.57 8.22 -3.12
N CYS A 350 10.94 7.67 -4.15
CA CYS A 350 10.39 6.32 -4.15
C CYS A 350 11.55 5.32 -4.21
N ALA A 351 11.91 4.77 -3.04
CA ALA A 351 12.78 3.60 -2.95
C ALA A 351 11.90 2.33 -2.99
N PRO A 352 12.01 1.49 -4.03
CA PRO A 352 11.23 0.27 -4.11
C PRO A 352 11.75 -0.75 -3.11
N GLY A 353 10.83 -1.40 -2.41
CA GLY A 353 11.12 -2.62 -1.67
C GLY A 353 11.46 -3.77 -2.62
N ILE A 354 12.25 -4.71 -2.14
CA ILE A 354 12.51 -5.98 -2.82
C ILE A 354 11.46 -7.03 -2.44
N GLU A 355 11.28 -8.04 -3.29
CA GLU A 355 10.36 -9.19 -3.09
C GLU A 355 10.90 -10.22 -2.07
N GLU A 356 12.20 -10.24 -1.77
CA GLU A 356 12.87 -11.21 -0.87
C GLU A 356 12.17 -11.43 0.51
N PRO A 357 11.59 -10.41 1.19
CA PRO A 357 10.84 -10.62 2.43
C PRO A 357 9.59 -11.49 2.27
N LEU A 358 8.99 -11.52 1.07
CA LEU A 358 7.89 -12.44 0.76
C LEU A 358 8.43 -13.88 0.61
N LEU A 359 9.61 -14.00 0.01
CA LEU A 359 10.37 -15.25 -0.17
C LEU A 359 10.80 -15.91 1.15
N ARG A 360 11.09 -15.10 2.18
CA ARG A 360 11.49 -15.56 3.53
C ARG A 360 10.33 -15.57 4.53
N GLY A 361 9.26 -14.81 4.24
CA GLY A 361 8.19 -14.51 5.16
C GLY A 361 8.68 -13.70 6.35
N SER A 362 9.29 -12.54 6.06
CA SER A 362 9.81 -11.60 7.05
C SER A 362 9.08 -10.24 6.97
N SER A 363 9.05 -9.54 8.11
CA SER A 363 8.09 -8.46 8.38
C SER A 363 8.25 -7.17 7.56
N GLU A 364 9.32 -7.02 6.76
CA GLU A 364 9.67 -5.80 6.01
C GLU A 364 8.58 -5.35 5.01
N ARG A 365 7.69 -6.25 4.59
CA ARG A 365 6.54 -5.96 3.72
C ARG A 365 5.69 -4.78 4.23
N CYS A 366 5.50 -4.62 5.54
CA CYS A 366 4.71 -3.51 6.08
C CYS A 366 5.53 -2.20 6.20
N PRO A 367 6.76 -2.18 6.77
CA PRO A 367 7.66 -1.02 6.70
C PRO A 367 7.93 -0.49 5.29
N GLN A 368 7.88 -1.32 4.25
CA GLN A 368 7.99 -0.89 2.85
C GLN A 368 6.84 0.07 2.45
N THR A 369 5.57 -0.25 2.73
CA THR A 369 4.45 0.67 2.43
C THR A 369 4.44 1.88 3.36
N GLY A 370 4.87 1.70 4.61
CA GLY A 370 5.16 2.81 5.51
C GLY A 370 6.18 3.78 4.93
N HIS A 371 7.26 3.27 4.32
CA HIS A 371 8.29 4.07 3.68
C HIS A 371 7.77 4.81 2.43
N ASN A 372 6.96 4.16 1.59
CA ASN A 372 6.28 4.84 0.47
C ASN A 372 5.40 6.00 0.96
N THR A 373 4.61 5.76 2.02
CA THR A 373 3.75 6.78 2.64
C THR A 373 4.59 7.97 3.17
N LEU A 374 5.69 7.68 3.85
CA LEU A 374 6.65 8.67 4.35
C LEU A 374 7.28 9.49 3.22
N SER A 375 7.77 8.84 2.15
CA SER A 375 8.37 9.53 1.00
C SER A 375 7.37 10.39 0.23
N GLY A 376 6.11 9.94 0.11
CA GLY A 376 5.03 10.74 -0.49
C GLY A 376 4.70 11.99 0.32
N VAL A 377 4.52 11.87 1.63
CA VAL A 377 4.33 13.03 2.53
C VAL A 377 5.54 13.97 2.46
N LEU A 378 6.76 13.45 2.53
CA LEU A 378 7.99 14.25 2.44
C LEU A 378 8.10 15.00 1.09
N ALA A 379 7.72 14.37 -0.02
CA ALA A 379 7.68 15.02 -1.33
C ALA A 379 6.69 16.20 -1.36
N ALA A 380 5.52 16.06 -0.73
CA ALA A 380 4.55 17.14 -0.58
C ALA A 380 5.07 18.28 0.32
N GLU A 381 5.78 17.96 1.41
CA GLU A 381 6.37 18.96 2.31
C GLU A 381 7.53 19.72 1.65
N LEU A 382 8.36 19.04 0.85
CA LEU A 382 9.43 19.65 0.04
C LEU A 382 8.86 20.61 -1.01
N ALA A 383 7.84 20.17 -1.76
CA ALA A 383 7.16 21.01 -2.75
C ALA A 383 6.48 22.24 -2.10
N ARG A 384 5.85 22.06 -0.93
CA ARG A 384 5.28 23.17 -0.12
C ARG A 384 6.35 24.17 0.33
N ALA A 385 7.58 23.71 0.57
CA ALA A 385 8.74 24.54 0.88
C ALA A 385 9.40 25.17 -0.36
N GLY A 386 8.85 24.98 -1.57
CA GLY A 386 9.33 25.59 -2.80
C GLY A 386 10.47 24.85 -3.50
N TYR A 387 10.77 23.61 -3.09
CA TYR A 387 11.72 22.76 -3.82
C TYR A 387 11.13 22.40 -5.19
N ARG A 388 11.98 22.39 -6.22
CA ARG A 388 11.58 22.17 -7.62
C ARG A 388 12.06 20.81 -8.12
N GLY A 389 11.16 20.05 -8.74
CA GLY A 389 11.44 18.74 -9.32
C GLY A 389 11.88 18.83 -10.79
N ALA A 390 12.21 17.68 -11.39
CA ALA A 390 12.42 17.59 -12.82
C ALA A 390 11.07 17.61 -13.58
N PRO A 391 10.83 18.54 -14.53
CA PRO A 391 9.54 18.63 -15.22
C PRO A 391 9.14 17.37 -16.00
N THR A 392 10.12 16.55 -16.42
CA THR A 392 9.89 15.28 -17.14
C THR A 392 10.26 14.06 -16.27
N ALA A 393 10.00 14.13 -14.95
CA ALA A 393 10.40 13.09 -14.00
C ALA A 393 9.78 11.70 -14.28
N LEU A 394 8.64 11.63 -14.96
CA LEU A 394 8.02 10.37 -15.35
C LEU A 394 8.58 9.86 -16.68
N GLU A 395 8.47 10.68 -17.72
CA GLU A 395 8.62 10.32 -19.13
C GLU A 395 10.02 10.55 -19.71
N GLY A 396 10.88 11.30 -19.02
CA GLY A 396 12.17 11.77 -19.53
C GLY A 396 13.18 10.64 -19.80
N GLU A 397 14.29 10.99 -20.47
CA GLU A 397 15.30 10.01 -20.88
C GLU A 397 15.92 9.21 -19.73
N CYS A 398 15.97 9.83 -18.53
CA CYS A 398 16.35 9.23 -17.25
C CYS A 398 15.20 9.26 -16.23
N GLY A 399 13.95 9.36 -16.68
CA GLY A 399 12.74 9.42 -15.86
C GLY A 399 12.34 8.08 -15.25
N PHE A 400 11.36 8.11 -14.35
CA PHE A 400 10.87 6.99 -13.53
C PHE A 400 10.72 5.68 -14.32
N TYR A 401 9.93 5.67 -15.42
CA TYR A 401 9.68 4.45 -16.17
C TYR A 401 10.97 3.83 -16.74
N ARG A 402 11.89 4.66 -17.25
CA ARG A 402 13.19 4.18 -17.75
C ARG A 402 14.15 3.77 -16.64
N GLY A 403 14.15 4.46 -15.50
CA GLY A 403 14.98 4.12 -14.34
C GLY A 403 14.58 2.78 -13.70
N TYR A 404 13.27 2.53 -13.59
CA TYR A 404 12.72 1.24 -13.19
C TYR A 404 12.79 0.19 -14.32
N GLY A 405 13.06 0.64 -15.54
CA GLY A 405 13.38 -0.18 -16.71
C GLY A 405 12.17 -0.77 -17.44
N PHE A 406 11.03 -0.08 -17.35
CA PHE A 406 9.93 -0.23 -18.28
C PHE A 406 10.35 0.33 -19.65
N ALA A 407 10.82 -0.57 -20.52
CA ALA A 407 11.63 -0.24 -21.69
C ALA A 407 10.90 0.60 -22.75
N ASP A 408 9.58 0.39 -22.88
CA ASP A 408 8.73 1.09 -23.85
C ASP A 408 8.47 2.57 -23.48
N GLY A 409 8.89 3.01 -22.28
CA GLY A 409 8.66 4.35 -21.76
C GLY A 409 7.28 4.53 -21.14
N MET A 410 6.96 5.75 -20.71
CA MET A 410 5.70 6.02 -19.99
C MET A 410 4.45 5.66 -20.84
N PRO A 411 3.55 4.80 -20.36
CA PRO A 411 2.28 4.52 -21.05
C PRO A 411 1.40 5.77 -21.19
N ALA A 412 0.72 5.93 -22.32
CA ALA A 412 -0.22 7.05 -22.54
C ALA A 412 -1.34 7.10 -21.48
N ALA A 413 -1.79 5.93 -21.03
CA ALA A 413 -2.82 5.75 -19.99
C ALA A 413 -2.53 6.49 -18.67
N VAL A 414 -1.27 6.85 -18.37
CA VAL A 414 -0.91 7.65 -17.19
C VAL A 414 -1.63 9.01 -17.21
N VAL A 415 -1.73 9.65 -18.38
CA VAL A 415 -2.32 11.00 -18.53
C VAL A 415 -3.52 11.06 -19.48
N GLU A 416 -3.87 9.95 -20.13
CA GLU A 416 -5.05 9.87 -21.00
C GLU A 416 -6.35 10.12 -20.22
N ARG A 417 -7.16 11.08 -20.69
CA ARG A 417 -8.52 11.36 -20.20
C ARG A 417 -8.60 11.59 -18.68
N LEU A 418 -7.63 12.30 -18.12
CA LEU A 418 -7.63 12.77 -16.72
C LEU A 418 -8.94 13.52 -16.40
N GLY A 419 -9.54 13.25 -15.24
CA GLY A 419 -10.82 13.81 -14.81
C GLY A 419 -12.06 13.19 -15.47
N GLU A 420 -12.02 12.89 -16.78
CA GLU A 420 -13.11 12.20 -17.49
C GLU A 420 -13.22 10.71 -17.12
N HIS A 421 -12.08 10.03 -17.03
CA HIS A 421 -12.01 8.58 -16.82
C HIS A 421 -11.18 8.28 -15.57
N TRP A 422 -11.83 7.65 -14.60
CA TRP A 422 -11.25 7.25 -13.33
C TRP A 422 -10.82 5.78 -13.42
N VAL A 423 -9.54 5.56 -13.71
CA VAL A 423 -8.92 4.22 -13.76
C VAL A 423 -9.11 3.49 -12.44
N SER A 424 -8.98 4.21 -11.33
CA SER A 424 -9.23 3.71 -9.98
C SER A 424 -10.71 3.45 -9.67
N ALA A 425 -11.66 3.77 -10.55
CA ALA A 425 -13.07 3.44 -10.38
C ALA A 425 -13.53 2.19 -11.16
N GLY A 426 -12.65 1.60 -11.98
CA GLY A 426 -12.93 0.37 -12.72
C GLY A 426 -12.64 -0.91 -11.94
N ASP A 427 -12.97 -2.06 -12.54
CA ASP A 427 -12.77 -3.40 -11.95
C ASP A 427 -11.29 -3.79 -11.73
N ALA A 428 -10.34 -2.98 -12.21
CA ALA A 428 -8.90 -3.20 -12.07
C ALA A 428 -8.37 -3.06 -10.62
N LEU A 429 -9.24 -2.78 -9.65
CA LEU A 429 -8.93 -2.70 -8.22
C LEU A 429 -10.01 -3.43 -7.40
N VAL A 430 -9.58 -4.43 -6.64
CA VAL A 430 -10.44 -5.28 -5.81
C VAL A 430 -10.16 -5.08 -4.33
N PHE A 431 -11.20 -5.27 -3.52
CA PHE A 431 -11.11 -5.46 -2.08
C PHE A 431 -10.95 -6.95 -1.82
N LYS A 432 -10.06 -7.35 -0.90
CA LYS A 432 -9.91 -8.77 -0.60
C LYS A 432 -10.95 -9.22 0.44
N PRO A 433 -11.66 -10.34 0.24
CA PRO A 433 -12.47 -10.96 1.29
C PRO A 433 -11.60 -11.66 2.35
N TYR A 434 -10.36 -12.03 2.02
CA TYR A 434 -9.43 -12.80 2.86
C TYR A 434 -8.13 -12.03 3.21
N PRO A 435 -7.48 -12.30 4.36
CA PRO A 435 -6.22 -11.67 4.77
C PRO A 435 -5.01 -12.29 4.06
N THR A 436 -4.81 -11.99 2.76
CA THR A 436 -3.78 -12.68 1.95
C THR A 436 -3.34 -11.93 0.69
N ALA A 437 -2.39 -12.47 -0.06
CA ALA A 437 -2.02 -11.99 -1.39
C ALA A 437 -3.23 -12.12 -2.36
N GLY A 438 -3.49 -11.11 -3.19
CA GLY A 438 -4.72 -11.05 -4.01
C GLY A 438 -4.94 -12.27 -4.91
N TRP A 439 -3.87 -12.80 -5.48
CA TRP A 439 -3.86 -14.01 -6.31
C TRP A 439 -4.41 -15.27 -5.60
N ASN A 440 -4.41 -15.29 -4.27
CA ASN A 440 -4.91 -16.43 -3.47
C ASN A 440 -6.43 -16.39 -3.27
N VAL A 441 -7.12 -15.28 -3.58
CA VAL A 441 -8.57 -15.12 -3.33
C VAL A 441 -9.41 -16.16 -4.08
N GLY A 442 -9.14 -16.37 -5.37
CA GLY A 442 -9.82 -17.38 -6.18
C GLY A 442 -9.62 -18.81 -5.67
N PRO A 443 -8.36 -19.26 -5.43
CA PRO A 443 -8.08 -20.55 -4.80
C PRO A 443 -8.76 -20.78 -3.45
N ILE A 444 -8.76 -19.79 -2.55
CA ILE A 444 -9.38 -19.94 -1.22
C ILE A 444 -10.89 -20.09 -1.37
N TRP A 445 -11.53 -19.25 -2.19
CA TRP A 445 -12.97 -19.36 -2.47
C TRP A 445 -13.32 -20.74 -3.04
N ALA A 446 -12.60 -21.20 -4.07
CA ALA A 446 -12.81 -22.52 -4.67
C ALA A 446 -12.60 -23.67 -3.65
N ALA A 447 -11.67 -23.53 -2.70
CA ALA A 447 -11.51 -24.48 -1.61
C ALA A 447 -12.68 -24.44 -0.60
N GLU A 448 -13.19 -23.26 -0.25
CA GLU A 448 -14.32 -23.10 0.67
C GLU A 448 -15.61 -23.67 0.08
N GLN A 449 -15.87 -23.45 -1.22
CA GLN A 449 -17.00 -24.07 -1.93
C GLN A 449 -16.90 -25.61 -1.95
N LEU A 450 -15.69 -26.19 -2.07
CA LEU A 450 -15.50 -27.64 -2.01
C LEU A 450 -15.81 -28.24 -0.63
N VAL A 451 -15.33 -27.64 0.46
CA VAL A 451 -15.58 -28.16 1.83
C VAL A 451 -16.99 -27.85 2.34
N ALA A 452 -17.69 -26.87 1.74
CA ALA A 452 -19.09 -26.60 2.00
C ALA A 452 -20.04 -27.56 1.26
N GLY A 453 -19.70 -27.96 0.03
CA GLY A 453 -20.50 -28.87 -0.79
C GLY A 453 -20.25 -30.36 -0.53
N GLU A 454 -19.01 -30.74 -0.22
CA GLU A 454 -18.57 -32.14 -0.10
C GLU A 454 -17.83 -32.40 1.22
N ARG A 455 -18.06 -33.58 1.82
CA ARG A 455 -17.33 -33.98 3.03
C ARG A 455 -15.94 -34.51 2.67
N VAL A 456 -14.95 -33.62 2.72
CA VAL A 456 -13.52 -33.95 2.62
C VAL A 456 -12.95 -34.21 4.02
N ASP A 457 -12.33 -35.37 4.24
CA ASP A 457 -11.47 -35.60 5.41
C ASP A 457 -10.01 -35.25 5.07
N PRO A 458 -9.33 -34.36 5.82
CA PRO A 458 -7.93 -34.02 5.60
C PRO A 458 -6.94 -35.21 5.63
N ALA A 459 -7.29 -36.31 6.31
CA ALA A 459 -6.50 -37.54 6.28
C ALA A 459 -6.52 -38.19 4.88
N ASP A 460 -7.68 -38.16 4.21
CA ASP A 460 -7.94 -38.79 2.91
C ASP A 460 -7.41 -37.98 1.71
N VAL A 461 -6.97 -36.73 1.91
CA VAL A 461 -6.32 -35.94 0.84
C VAL A 461 -4.98 -36.55 0.46
N ALA A 462 -4.88 -37.07 -0.76
CA ALA A 462 -3.63 -37.58 -1.33
C ALA A 462 -2.77 -36.46 -1.91
N ALA A 463 -3.38 -35.55 -2.68
CA ALA A 463 -2.75 -34.36 -3.25
C ALA A 463 -3.79 -33.27 -3.52
N VAL A 464 -3.35 -32.01 -3.62
CA VAL A 464 -4.17 -30.90 -4.11
C VAL A 464 -3.42 -30.20 -5.24
N ARG A 465 -4.15 -29.84 -6.30
CA ARG A 465 -3.68 -28.95 -7.35
C ARG A 465 -4.44 -27.64 -7.27
N VAL A 466 -3.71 -26.54 -7.34
CA VAL A 466 -4.24 -25.17 -7.36
C VAL A 466 -3.78 -24.50 -8.64
N LEU A 467 -4.69 -23.84 -9.34
CA LEU A 467 -4.36 -22.87 -10.37
C LEU A 467 -4.74 -21.48 -9.87
N HIS A 468 -3.87 -20.49 -10.08
CA HIS A 468 -4.19 -19.07 -9.98
C HIS A 468 -3.52 -18.29 -11.12
N THR A 469 -3.76 -16.99 -11.21
CA THR A 469 -3.12 -16.15 -12.24
C THR A 469 -1.59 -16.00 -12.05
N TRP A 470 -0.90 -15.53 -13.07
CA TRP A 470 0.55 -15.62 -13.24
C TRP A 470 1.36 -14.72 -12.30
N TRP A 471 2.03 -15.33 -11.32
CA TRP A 471 3.18 -14.76 -10.61
C TRP A 471 4.19 -15.86 -10.20
N HIS A 472 4.47 -16.79 -11.12
CA HIS A 472 5.17 -18.06 -10.89
C HIS A 472 6.69 -17.95 -10.54
N ARG A 473 7.14 -16.80 -10.02
CA ARG A 473 8.53 -16.50 -9.65
C ARG A 473 8.74 -16.03 -8.21
N ASN A 474 7.69 -15.63 -7.50
CA ASN A 474 7.80 -15.37 -6.06
C ASN A 474 7.47 -16.66 -5.29
N THR A 475 8.50 -17.33 -4.78
CA THR A 475 8.34 -18.61 -4.08
C THR A 475 7.67 -18.49 -2.71
N GLY A 476 7.41 -17.28 -2.21
CA GLY A 476 6.63 -17.05 -0.99
C GLY A 476 5.17 -17.46 -1.14
N TYR A 477 4.54 -17.14 -2.28
CA TYR A 477 3.14 -17.50 -2.57
C TYR A 477 2.93 -19.02 -2.68
N VAL A 478 3.99 -19.75 -3.02
CA VAL A 478 3.99 -21.22 -3.15
C VAL A 478 4.82 -21.92 -2.06
N HIS A 479 5.14 -21.22 -0.95
CA HIS A 479 5.89 -21.81 0.17
C HIS A 479 5.05 -22.94 0.80
N PRO A 480 5.51 -24.20 0.78
CA PRO A 480 4.72 -25.36 1.19
C PRO A 480 4.76 -25.62 2.70
N GLY A 481 5.51 -24.82 3.46
CA GLY A 481 5.78 -25.01 4.87
C GLY A 481 7.23 -25.45 5.18
N PRO A 482 7.59 -25.63 6.45
CA PRO A 482 6.75 -25.39 7.62
C PRO A 482 6.43 -23.90 7.82
N PHE A 483 5.34 -23.59 8.51
CA PHE A 483 4.87 -22.21 8.71
C PHE A 483 5.20 -21.69 10.12
N THR A 484 6.24 -20.87 10.23
CA THR A 484 6.78 -20.38 11.51
C THR A 484 6.63 -18.87 11.71
N THR A 485 6.22 -18.12 10.69
CA THR A 485 5.90 -16.68 10.81
C THR A 485 4.52 -16.34 10.24
N VAL A 486 3.91 -15.28 10.78
CA VAL A 486 2.63 -14.73 10.29
C VAL A 486 2.74 -14.40 8.80
N GLU A 487 3.84 -13.78 8.38
CA GLU A 487 4.05 -13.38 6.99
C GLU A 487 4.04 -14.58 6.03
N GLN A 488 4.57 -15.75 6.42
CA GLN A 488 4.45 -16.98 5.61
C GLN A 488 2.99 -17.42 5.46
N ALA A 489 2.23 -17.43 6.56
CA ALA A 489 0.82 -17.85 6.60
C ALA A 489 -0.14 -16.88 5.89
N LEU A 490 0.22 -15.59 5.79
CA LEU A 490 -0.56 -14.60 5.04
C LEU A 490 -0.32 -14.68 3.53
N VAL A 491 0.89 -15.00 3.06
CA VAL A 491 1.19 -15.00 1.61
C VAL A 491 1.08 -16.37 0.94
N SER A 492 1.29 -17.47 1.67
CA SER A 492 1.28 -18.83 1.10
C SER A 492 -0.13 -19.29 0.71
N CYS A 493 -0.33 -19.60 -0.57
CA CYS A 493 -1.52 -20.28 -1.05
C CYS A 493 -1.63 -21.73 -0.50
N PRO A 494 -0.54 -22.53 -0.41
CA PRO A 494 -0.55 -23.80 0.32
C PRO A 494 -1.04 -23.69 1.77
N PHE A 495 -0.61 -22.67 2.52
CA PHE A 495 -1.13 -22.45 3.89
C PHE A 495 -2.64 -22.20 3.86
N ALA A 496 -3.10 -21.28 3.01
CA ALA A 496 -4.49 -20.86 3.00
C ALA A 496 -5.45 -21.98 2.60
N VAL A 497 -5.12 -22.76 1.56
CA VAL A 497 -5.93 -23.92 1.14
C VAL A 497 -5.88 -25.06 2.18
N ALA A 498 -4.72 -25.31 2.82
CA ALA A 498 -4.63 -26.29 3.90
C ALA A 498 -5.46 -25.87 5.13
N ALA A 499 -5.50 -24.58 5.46
CA ALA A 499 -6.34 -24.03 6.54
C ALA A 499 -7.84 -24.19 6.24
N VAL A 500 -8.29 -23.95 5.01
CA VAL A 500 -9.68 -24.23 4.60
C VAL A 500 -10.01 -25.71 4.79
N LEU A 501 -9.15 -26.61 4.34
CA LEU A 501 -9.36 -28.05 4.45
C LEU A 501 -9.41 -28.53 5.92
N LEU A 502 -8.55 -28.02 6.80
CA LEU A 502 -8.46 -28.44 8.20
C LEU A 502 -9.46 -27.77 9.15
N TYR A 503 -9.85 -26.52 8.86
CA TYR A 503 -10.64 -25.69 9.78
C TYR A 503 -11.97 -25.20 9.17
N GLY A 504 -12.26 -25.55 7.91
CA GLY A 504 -13.49 -25.22 7.19
C GLY A 504 -13.55 -23.80 6.61
N ARG A 505 -12.48 -22.98 6.78
CA ARG A 505 -12.39 -21.60 6.31
C ARG A 505 -10.97 -21.03 6.40
N TYR A 506 -10.71 -19.90 5.73
CA TYR A 506 -9.51 -19.09 5.91
C TYR A 506 -9.84 -17.68 6.44
N ASP A 507 -9.42 -17.40 7.67
CA ASP A 507 -9.59 -16.11 8.34
C ASP A 507 -8.39 -15.75 9.24
N ARG A 508 -8.51 -14.65 9.97
CA ARG A 508 -7.52 -14.20 10.97
C ARG A 508 -7.22 -15.27 12.02
N GLN A 509 -8.22 -16.05 12.45
CA GLN A 509 -8.08 -17.07 13.49
C GLN A 509 -7.34 -18.30 12.94
N SER A 510 -7.66 -18.75 11.72
CA SER A 510 -6.94 -19.85 11.06
C SER A 510 -5.47 -19.52 10.82
N VAL A 511 -5.16 -18.27 10.44
CA VAL A 511 -3.78 -17.77 10.35
C VAL A 511 -3.07 -17.94 11.70
N THR A 512 -3.64 -17.48 12.81
CA THR A 512 -3.01 -17.65 14.14
C THR A 512 -2.96 -19.09 14.64
N ARG A 513 -3.93 -19.94 14.25
CA ARG A 513 -4.04 -21.35 14.67
C ARG A 513 -3.05 -22.26 13.94
N GLY A 514 -2.79 -21.98 12.67
CA GLY A 514 -1.96 -22.82 11.80
C GLY A 514 -0.46 -22.65 11.95
N LEU A 515 0.02 -21.64 12.69
CA LEU A 515 1.46 -21.41 12.90
C LEU A 515 2.06 -22.54 13.75
N GLY A 516 2.94 -23.32 13.14
CA GLY A 516 3.54 -24.50 13.76
C GLY A 516 2.59 -25.68 13.98
N ASP A 517 1.43 -25.72 13.31
CA ASP A 517 0.52 -26.89 13.34
C ASP A 517 1.07 -27.97 12.39
N PRO A 518 1.58 -29.12 12.90
CA PRO A 518 2.16 -30.16 12.05
C PRO A 518 1.15 -30.83 11.13
N ALA A 519 -0.16 -30.76 11.44
CA ALA A 519 -1.20 -31.26 10.55
C ALA A 519 -1.40 -30.33 9.34
N LEU A 520 -1.25 -29.01 9.53
CA LEU A 520 -1.27 -28.04 8.44
C LEU A 520 -0.02 -28.14 7.58
N ASP A 521 1.18 -28.17 8.17
CA ASP A 521 2.44 -28.38 7.44
C ASP A 521 2.38 -29.67 6.60
N ALA A 522 1.90 -30.78 7.17
CA ALA A 522 1.80 -32.08 6.50
C ALA A 522 0.67 -32.18 5.45
N LEU A 523 -0.23 -31.19 5.37
CA LEU A 523 -1.25 -31.07 4.34
C LEU A 523 -0.81 -30.09 3.23
N ALA A 524 -0.30 -28.92 3.60
CA ALA A 524 0.25 -27.91 2.70
C ALA A 524 1.39 -28.47 1.81
N ALA A 525 2.22 -29.36 2.37
CA ALA A 525 3.24 -30.11 1.61
C ALA A 525 2.69 -31.00 0.48
N ARG A 526 1.37 -31.23 0.40
CA ARG A 526 0.68 -31.97 -0.68
C ARG A 526 -0.01 -31.05 -1.69
N ILE A 527 0.12 -29.73 -1.53
CA ILE A 527 -0.55 -28.71 -2.36
C ILE A 527 0.44 -28.16 -3.38
N HIS A 528 0.19 -28.44 -4.65
CA HIS A 528 0.96 -27.93 -5.78
C HIS A 528 0.21 -26.79 -6.45
N VAL A 529 0.93 -25.71 -6.77
CA VAL A 529 0.34 -24.44 -7.21
C VAL A 529 1.01 -24.00 -8.51
N ASP A 530 0.22 -23.89 -9.57
CA ASP A 530 0.66 -23.51 -10.92
C ASP A 530 -0.03 -22.20 -11.39
N GLY A 531 0.64 -21.45 -12.28
CA GLY A 531 0.20 -20.13 -12.74
C GLY A 531 -0.37 -20.11 -14.17
N VAL A 532 -1.51 -19.44 -14.36
CA VAL A 532 -2.19 -19.26 -15.66
C VAL A 532 -2.03 -17.82 -16.17
N ALA A 533 -1.41 -17.65 -17.34
CA ALA A 533 -1.01 -16.33 -17.88
C ALA A 533 -2.17 -15.44 -18.38
N THR A 534 -3.37 -16.01 -18.57
CA THR A 534 -4.54 -15.33 -19.15
C THR A 534 -5.66 -15.07 -18.14
N TRP A 535 -5.38 -15.25 -16.84
CA TRP A 535 -6.37 -15.17 -15.76
C TRP A 535 -6.31 -13.82 -15.02
N GLY A 536 -7.45 -13.37 -14.52
CA GLY A 536 -7.61 -12.18 -13.69
C GLY A 536 -7.16 -12.38 -12.24
N LEU A 537 -7.11 -11.28 -11.50
CA LEU A 537 -6.64 -11.20 -10.10
C LEU A 537 -7.43 -12.07 -9.11
N THR A 538 -8.71 -12.31 -9.41
CA THR A 538 -9.63 -13.12 -8.59
C THR A 538 -9.82 -14.54 -9.10
N ASP A 539 -9.28 -14.88 -10.26
CA ASP A 539 -9.47 -16.18 -10.89
C ASP A 539 -8.67 -17.26 -10.16
N GLY A 540 -9.27 -18.44 -10.01
CA GLY A 540 -8.60 -19.58 -9.40
C GLY A 540 -9.36 -20.88 -9.61
N SER A 541 -8.67 -21.99 -9.39
CA SER A 541 -9.31 -23.29 -9.26
C SER A 541 -8.54 -24.18 -8.29
N VAL A 542 -9.27 -25.11 -7.66
CA VAL A 542 -8.73 -26.12 -6.75
C VAL A 542 -9.22 -27.48 -7.21
N THR A 543 -8.34 -28.48 -7.17
CA THR A 543 -8.65 -29.89 -7.41
C THR A 543 -8.02 -30.75 -6.32
N ILE A 544 -8.86 -31.32 -5.47
CA ILE A 544 -8.49 -32.23 -4.39
C ILE A 544 -8.52 -33.66 -4.94
N VAL A 545 -7.42 -34.39 -4.83
CA VAL A 545 -7.34 -35.83 -5.14
C VAL A 545 -7.34 -36.61 -3.84
N LEU A 546 -8.30 -37.51 -3.68
CA LEU A 546 -8.46 -38.35 -2.50
C LEU A 546 -7.72 -39.69 -2.65
N ARG A 547 -7.42 -40.35 -1.52
CA ARG A 547 -6.77 -41.66 -1.45
C ARG A 547 -7.58 -42.80 -2.09
N ASP A 548 -8.90 -42.64 -2.20
CA ASP A 548 -9.79 -43.56 -2.91
C ASP A 548 -9.79 -43.39 -4.44
N GLY A 549 -9.06 -42.38 -4.96
CA GLY A 549 -8.96 -42.07 -6.37
C GLY A 549 -10.01 -41.09 -6.89
N ARG A 550 -10.96 -40.62 -6.07
CA ARG A 550 -11.86 -39.52 -6.45
C ARG A 550 -11.10 -38.21 -6.59
N ALA A 551 -11.54 -37.38 -7.53
CA ALA A 551 -11.11 -35.99 -7.68
C ALA A 551 -12.31 -35.06 -7.52
N LEU A 552 -12.17 -34.03 -6.69
CA LEU A 552 -13.17 -32.99 -6.45
C LEU A 552 -12.59 -31.65 -6.92
N SER A 553 -13.31 -30.92 -7.78
CA SER A 553 -12.80 -29.71 -8.43
C SER A 553 -13.80 -28.56 -8.37
N ALA A 554 -13.31 -27.35 -8.11
CA ALA A 554 -14.07 -26.10 -8.18
C ALA A 554 -13.23 -24.97 -8.78
N THR A 555 -13.92 -23.94 -9.29
CA THR A 555 -13.35 -22.69 -9.82
C THR A 555 -13.87 -21.51 -8.99
N ALA A 556 -13.30 -20.32 -9.22
CA ALA A 556 -13.75 -19.07 -8.62
C ALA A 556 -14.84 -18.34 -9.44
N ASP A 557 -15.43 -19.00 -10.44
CA ASP A 557 -16.37 -18.38 -11.40
C ASP A 557 -17.67 -17.87 -10.75
N ASP A 558 -18.00 -18.37 -9.55
CA ASP A 558 -19.17 -17.98 -8.76
C ASP A 558 -18.86 -17.00 -7.61
N LEU A 559 -17.60 -16.53 -7.48
CA LEU A 559 -17.16 -15.58 -6.46
C LEU A 559 -18.05 -14.31 -6.48
N PRO A 560 -18.85 -14.04 -5.42
CA PRO A 560 -19.83 -12.95 -5.46
C PRO A 560 -19.16 -11.59 -5.63
N ARG A 561 -19.49 -10.87 -6.72
CA ARG A 561 -18.86 -9.58 -7.08
C ARG A 561 -18.86 -8.57 -5.93
N HIS A 562 -19.86 -8.58 -5.05
CA HIS A 562 -19.95 -7.67 -3.89
C HIS A 562 -18.88 -7.92 -2.81
N LEU A 563 -18.15 -9.05 -2.84
CA LEU A 563 -17.03 -9.31 -1.92
C LEU A 563 -15.73 -8.64 -2.39
N VAL A 564 -15.60 -8.40 -3.70
CA VAL A 564 -14.40 -7.84 -4.35
C VAL A 564 -14.61 -6.43 -4.90
N HIS A 565 -15.86 -6.05 -5.21
CA HIS A 565 -16.31 -4.70 -5.49
C HIS A 565 -17.57 -4.42 -4.63
N PRO A 566 -17.39 -4.20 -3.31
CA PRO A 566 -18.49 -3.97 -2.38
C PRO A 566 -19.20 -2.64 -2.62
N ASP A 567 -20.49 -2.62 -2.29
CA ASP A 567 -21.21 -1.38 -1.97
C ASP A 567 -20.95 -0.96 -0.51
N TRP A 568 -21.58 0.14 -0.07
CA TRP A 568 -21.44 0.62 1.30
C TRP A 568 -21.89 -0.40 2.38
N SER A 569 -22.88 -1.26 2.11
CA SER A 569 -23.33 -2.28 3.05
C SER A 569 -22.33 -3.43 3.16
N ALA A 570 -21.87 -3.96 2.02
CA ALA A 570 -20.88 -5.03 1.98
C ALA A 570 -19.53 -4.58 2.60
N ALA A 571 -19.14 -3.32 2.39
CA ALA A 571 -17.97 -2.71 3.03
C ALA A 571 -18.16 -2.58 4.55
N THR A 572 -19.33 -2.12 5.00
CA THR A 572 -19.68 -2.05 6.43
C THR A 572 -19.66 -3.43 7.09
N ASP A 573 -20.16 -4.47 6.43
CA ASP A 573 -20.14 -5.81 6.98
C ASP A 573 -18.74 -6.45 6.95
N LYS A 574 -17.88 -6.12 5.97
CA LYS A 574 -16.45 -6.45 6.04
C LYS A 574 -15.79 -5.76 7.24
N PHE A 575 -16.03 -4.47 7.45
CA PHE A 575 -15.50 -3.71 8.60
C PHE A 575 -15.93 -4.33 9.94
N ARG A 576 -17.20 -4.70 10.08
CA ARG A 576 -17.72 -5.41 11.28
C ARG A 576 -17.03 -6.76 11.49
N ARG A 577 -16.85 -7.57 10.44
CA ARG A 577 -16.12 -8.86 10.53
C ARG A 577 -14.64 -8.69 10.89
N LEU A 578 -13.98 -7.65 10.36
CA LEU A 578 -12.59 -7.31 10.64
C LEU A 578 -12.35 -6.86 12.09
N THR A 579 -13.30 -6.10 12.64
CA THR A 579 -13.17 -5.47 13.97
C THR A 579 -13.83 -6.27 15.11
N ALA A 580 -14.54 -7.36 14.80
CA ALA A 580 -15.09 -8.28 15.79
C ALA A 580 -13.99 -8.83 16.74
N GLY A 581 -14.15 -8.61 18.04
CA GLY A 581 -13.16 -8.99 19.06
C GLY A 581 -11.93 -8.06 19.13
N VAL A 582 -11.93 -6.95 18.38
CA VAL A 582 -10.96 -5.85 18.47
C VAL A 582 -11.61 -4.59 19.04
N LEU A 583 -12.86 -4.35 18.63
CA LEU A 583 -13.73 -3.26 19.08
C LEU A 583 -15.01 -3.81 19.70
N GLU A 584 -15.60 -3.03 20.61
CA GLU A 584 -16.99 -3.23 21.02
C GLU A 584 -17.95 -2.84 19.88
N PRO A 585 -19.14 -3.47 19.76
CA PRO A 585 -20.07 -3.23 18.65
C PRO A 585 -20.46 -1.76 18.46
N ASP A 586 -20.73 -1.05 19.55
CA ASP A 586 -21.09 0.39 19.53
C ASP A 586 -19.93 1.27 19.05
N HIS A 587 -18.69 0.89 19.34
CA HIS A 587 -17.50 1.60 18.87
C HIS A 587 -17.28 1.33 17.37
N ALA A 588 -17.48 0.09 16.92
CA ALA A 588 -17.44 -0.24 15.50
C ALA A 588 -18.53 0.49 14.70
N ALA A 589 -19.74 0.60 15.25
CA ALA A 589 -20.82 1.42 14.68
C ALA A 589 -20.42 2.90 14.60
N ALA A 590 -19.91 3.48 15.69
CA ALA A 590 -19.47 4.88 15.70
C ALA A 590 -18.38 5.20 14.65
N VAL A 591 -17.47 4.25 14.34
CA VAL A 591 -16.50 4.42 13.25
C VAL A 591 -17.18 4.39 11.89
N VAL A 592 -18.13 3.47 11.65
CA VAL A 592 -18.91 3.41 10.40
C VAL A 592 -19.68 4.71 10.20
N ASP A 593 -20.42 5.18 11.20
CA ASP A 593 -21.22 6.41 11.14
C ASP A 593 -20.35 7.65 10.88
N ALA A 594 -19.16 7.72 11.51
CA ALA A 594 -18.20 8.80 11.31
C ALA A 594 -17.53 8.78 9.93
N VAL A 595 -17.55 7.65 9.20
CA VAL A 595 -17.12 7.57 7.80
C VAL A 595 -18.30 7.81 6.85
N ASP A 596 -19.51 7.35 7.17
CA ASP A 596 -20.73 7.58 6.38
C ASP A 596 -21.00 9.08 6.20
N GLY A 597 -21.03 9.80 7.32
CA GLY A 597 -21.24 11.26 7.39
C GLY A 597 -19.99 12.11 7.11
N LEU A 598 -18.88 11.52 6.69
CA LEU A 598 -17.59 12.23 6.56
C LEU A 598 -17.63 13.39 5.54
N ALA A 599 -18.46 13.31 4.49
CA ALA A 599 -18.58 14.38 3.50
C ALA A 599 -18.99 15.73 4.12
N GLU A 600 -19.93 15.70 5.07
CA GLU A 600 -20.46 16.88 5.76
C GLU A 600 -19.64 17.31 6.98
N ALA A 601 -18.64 16.50 7.39
CA ALA A 601 -17.84 16.77 8.58
C ALA A 601 -16.93 18.00 8.38
N PRO A 602 -17.01 19.03 9.25
CA PRO A 602 -16.20 20.25 9.12
C PRO A 602 -14.72 20.04 9.47
N GLU A 603 -14.40 19.00 10.25
CA GLU A 603 -13.04 18.53 10.53
C GLU A 603 -13.00 17.00 10.65
N THR A 604 -11.87 16.37 10.33
CA THR A 604 -11.70 14.90 10.50
C THR A 604 -11.27 14.45 11.89
N THR A 605 -11.03 15.39 12.82
CA THR A 605 -10.57 15.11 14.19
C THR A 605 -11.50 14.19 14.97
N GLY A 606 -12.82 14.21 14.69
CA GLY A 606 -13.79 13.29 15.28
C GLY A 606 -13.50 11.83 14.95
N LEU A 607 -13.39 11.50 13.66
CA LEU A 607 -13.05 10.17 13.17
C LEU A 607 -11.69 9.69 13.72
N VAL A 608 -10.66 10.54 13.69
CA VAL A 608 -9.31 10.17 14.15
C VAL A 608 -9.25 9.91 15.66
N ARG A 609 -10.19 10.45 16.47
CA ARG A 609 -10.32 10.08 17.90
C ARG A 609 -10.87 8.67 18.11
N LEU A 610 -11.73 8.17 17.22
CA LEU A 610 -12.29 6.82 17.30
C LEU A 610 -11.26 5.73 16.93
N LEU A 611 -10.15 6.10 16.31
CA LEU A 611 -9.04 5.19 15.96
C LEU A 611 -8.06 4.96 17.13
N ARG A 612 -8.46 5.27 18.37
CA ARG A 612 -7.64 5.19 19.59
C ARG A 612 -8.27 4.16 20.54
N VAL A 613 -7.69 2.96 20.64
CA VAL A 613 -8.36 1.74 21.13
C VAL A 613 -7.43 0.76 21.82
#